data_AF-A0A0J8RTK6-F1
#
_entry.id   AF-A0A0J8RTK6-F1
#
_cell.length_a   1.000
_cell.length_b   1.000
_cell.length_c   1.000
_cell.angle_alpha   90.00
_cell.angle_beta   90.00
_cell.angle_gamma   90.00
#
_symmetry.space_group_name_H-M   'P 1'
#
loop_
_entity.id
_entity.type
_entity.pdbx_description
1 polymer ?
#
loop_
_entity_poly.entity_id
_entity_poly.type
_entity_poly.pdbx_seq_one_letter_code
_entity_poly.pdbx_strand_id
1 'polypeptide(L)'
;MEARAAYQLLGISLELPSFKPTDGTEFSPPYMETVSLAEHSHTLPVFLWQAPNSNAALYFGDKWIEFHSFLSNRFAPSLKTKQTTRPKSVLNRYPSWMEYMLEFIRARGYYLLYPAFAAEDGFSLATVHNELFQIPEEHASTEEAEPPELSQNEIHDPQATLIDDSSYDPRFESAEKAVSESLSMSNLLSAFPGHLPRLSSLSILSPSGAKNGPDDLINSTESYLKSFRLEVGGCDSEHDPPDLVPLSTNDLFCLEDDEK
;
A
#
# COMPACT_ATOMS: atom_id res chain seq x y z
N MET A 1 6.84 -17.58 -15.15
CA MET A 1 5.83 -16.78 -14.41
C MET A 1 6.21 -16.62 -12.94
N GLU A 2 6.64 -17.69 -12.26
CA GLU A 2 7.03 -17.68 -10.84
C GLU A 2 8.17 -16.70 -10.50
N ALA A 3 9.24 -16.66 -11.31
CA ALA A 3 10.31 -15.67 -11.13
C ALA A 3 9.78 -14.23 -11.14
N ARG A 4 8.87 -13.90 -12.07
CA ARG A 4 8.29 -12.55 -12.19
C ARG A 4 7.46 -12.16 -10.96
N ALA A 5 6.71 -13.10 -10.38
CA ALA A 5 5.93 -12.88 -9.17
C ALA A 5 6.81 -12.67 -7.93
N ALA A 6 7.91 -13.42 -7.79
CA ALA A 6 8.87 -13.24 -6.70
C ALA A 6 9.58 -11.88 -6.77
N TYR A 7 9.91 -11.39 -7.97
CA TYR A 7 10.51 -10.06 -8.16
C TYR A 7 9.54 -8.89 -7.90
N GLN A 8 8.24 -9.17 -7.78
CA GLN A 8 7.19 -8.18 -7.50
C GLN A 8 6.76 -8.15 -6.02
N LEU A 9 7.39 -8.97 -5.17
CA LEU A 9 7.12 -8.96 -3.74
C LEU A 9 7.89 -7.81 -3.08
N LEU A 10 7.16 -6.86 -2.50
CA LEU A 10 7.69 -5.69 -1.80
C LEU A 10 8.08 -6.01 -0.34
N GLY A 11 7.38 -6.97 0.27
CA GLY A 11 7.51 -7.25 1.68
C GLY A 11 6.36 -8.09 2.24
N ILE A 12 6.31 -8.17 3.56
CA ILE A 12 5.34 -8.96 4.32
C ILE A 12 4.67 -8.05 5.36
N SER A 13 3.35 -7.97 5.35
CA SER A 13 2.57 -7.34 6.40
C SER A 13 2.56 -8.21 7.65
N LEU A 14 2.67 -7.60 8.83
CA LEU A 14 2.56 -8.27 10.12
C LEU A 14 1.20 -8.03 10.79
N GLU A 15 0.45 -7.07 10.28
CA GLU A 15 -0.90 -6.75 10.72
C GLU A 15 -1.88 -6.85 9.53
N LEU A 16 -3.09 -7.35 9.81
CA LEU A 16 -4.21 -7.33 8.89
C LEU A 16 -5.09 -6.12 9.24
N PRO A 17 -5.17 -5.08 8.39
CA PRO A 17 -5.94 -3.89 8.71
C PRO A 17 -7.45 -4.19 8.71
N SER A 18 -8.20 -3.49 9.58
CA SER A 18 -9.67 -3.57 9.58
C SER A 18 -10.33 -2.72 8.49
N PHE A 19 -9.60 -1.73 7.96
CA PHE A 19 -10.10 -0.79 6.97
C PHE A 19 -9.10 -0.60 5.85
N LYS A 20 -9.59 -0.32 4.64
CA LYS A 20 -8.72 -0.07 3.50
C LYS A 20 -8.02 1.29 3.65
N PRO A 21 -6.70 1.37 3.38
CA PRO A 21 -5.97 2.64 3.48
C PRO A 21 -6.45 3.75 2.54
N THR A 22 -7.18 3.39 1.47
CA THR A 22 -7.55 4.31 0.41
C THR A 22 -8.91 4.99 0.63
N ASP A 23 -9.96 4.20 0.86
CA ASP A 23 -11.35 4.69 0.95
C ASP A 23 -11.95 4.58 2.36
N GLY A 24 -11.20 4.03 3.32
CA GLY A 24 -11.65 3.83 4.70
C GLY A 24 -12.77 2.81 4.85
N THR A 25 -13.13 2.08 3.78
CA THR A 25 -14.16 1.05 3.88
C THR A 25 -13.65 -0.15 4.67
N GLU A 26 -14.56 -0.85 5.34
CA GLU A 26 -14.23 -2.08 6.07
C GLU A 26 -13.57 -3.09 5.13
N PHE A 27 -12.47 -3.68 5.60
CA PHE A 27 -11.69 -4.65 4.85
C PHE A 27 -11.97 -6.05 5.38
N SER A 28 -12.34 -6.94 4.47
CA SER A 28 -12.41 -8.38 4.73
C SER A 28 -11.45 -9.09 3.78
N PRO A 29 -10.57 -9.97 4.29
CA PRO A 29 -9.67 -10.73 3.43
C PRO A 29 -10.46 -11.63 2.48
N PRO A 30 -9.91 -11.95 1.29
CA PRO A 30 -10.59 -12.80 0.34
C PRO A 30 -10.83 -14.19 0.95
N TYR A 31 -12.01 -14.76 0.70
CA TYR A 31 -12.30 -16.14 1.08
C TYR A 31 -11.36 -17.08 0.34
N MET A 32 -10.65 -17.91 1.10
CA MET A 32 -9.62 -18.80 0.58
C MET A 32 -10.30 -20.01 -0.07
N GLU A 33 -10.24 -20.09 -1.39
CA GLU A 33 -10.68 -21.29 -2.10
C GLU A 33 -9.73 -22.44 -1.75
N THR A 34 -10.28 -23.51 -1.18
CA THR A 34 -9.54 -24.71 -0.81
C THR A 34 -8.87 -25.32 -2.04
N VAL A 35 -7.57 -25.06 -2.22
CA VAL A 35 -6.78 -25.80 -3.20
C VAL A 35 -6.48 -27.16 -2.59
N SER A 36 -7.37 -28.13 -2.86
CA SER A 36 -7.25 -29.52 -2.41
C SER A 36 -6.05 -30.19 -3.06
N LEU A 37 -4.88 -30.07 -2.44
CA LEU A 37 -3.73 -30.93 -2.70
C LEU A 37 -3.71 -32.02 -1.61
N ALA A 38 -4.21 -33.20 -1.99
CA ALA A 38 -4.05 -34.51 -1.35
C ALA A 38 -4.11 -34.59 0.20
N GLU A 39 -5.22 -35.14 0.70
CA GLU A 39 -5.46 -35.78 2.02
C GLU A 39 -5.10 -35.04 3.32
N HIS A 40 -4.36 -33.92 3.29
CA HIS A 40 -4.10 -33.02 4.43
C HIS A 40 -4.10 -31.54 3.97
N SER A 41 -5.16 -31.13 3.27
CA SER A 41 -5.29 -29.81 2.66
C SER A 41 -5.64 -28.74 3.69
N HIS A 42 -4.64 -28.21 4.43
CA HIS A 42 -4.83 -26.92 5.10
C HIS A 42 -4.45 -25.80 4.13
N THR A 43 -5.38 -24.89 3.86
CA THR A 43 -5.10 -23.64 3.17
C THR A 43 -4.45 -22.68 4.14
N LEU A 44 -3.30 -22.12 3.77
CA LEU A 44 -2.69 -21.04 4.54
C LEU A 44 -3.46 -19.75 4.29
N PRO A 45 -3.97 -19.03 5.30
CA PRO A 45 -4.69 -17.76 5.14
C PRO A 45 -3.72 -16.65 4.71
N VAL A 46 -3.23 -16.65 3.47
CA VAL A 46 -2.30 -15.65 2.93
C VAL A 46 -2.76 -15.15 1.57
N PHE A 47 -2.65 -13.85 1.33
CA PHE A 47 -2.97 -13.22 0.05
C PHE A 47 -1.96 -12.12 -0.30
N LEU A 48 -2.00 -11.65 -1.54
CA LEU A 48 -1.17 -10.55 -2.03
C LEU A 48 -2.04 -9.30 -2.20
N TRP A 49 -1.53 -8.13 -1.84
CA TRP A 49 -2.27 -6.87 -1.98
C TRP A 49 -1.36 -5.72 -2.41
N GLN A 50 -1.82 -4.91 -3.36
CA GLN A 50 -1.19 -3.65 -3.79
C GLN A 50 -1.47 -2.48 -2.83
N ALA A 51 -1.41 -2.71 -1.52
CA ALA A 51 -1.50 -1.66 -0.52
C ALA A 51 -0.29 -1.73 0.41
N PRO A 52 0.31 -0.57 0.76
CA PRO A 52 1.31 -0.51 1.82
C PRO A 52 0.64 -0.67 3.20
N ASN A 53 1.44 -1.03 4.20
CA ASN A 53 1.04 -1.02 5.61
C ASN A 53 2.08 -0.26 6.43
N SER A 54 1.66 0.80 7.14
CA SER A 54 2.52 1.59 8.01
C SER A 54 2.54 1.14 9.46
N ASN A 55 1.53 0.39 9.92
CA ASN A 55 1.42 0.00 11.31
C ASN A 55 2.46 -1.07 11.66
N ALA A 56 2.46 -2.17 10.91
CA ALA A 56 3.41 -3.27 11.12
C ALA A 56 3.65 -4.03 9.81
N ALA A 57 4.80 -3.80 9.19
CA ALA A 57 5.24 -4.49 7.98
C ALA A 57 6.76 -4.59 7.88
N LEU A 58 7.21 -5.61 7.14
CA LEU A 58 8.60 -5.84 6.80
C LEU A 58 8.78 -5.59 5.30
N TYR A 59 9.49 -4.51 4.97
CA TYR A 59 9.86 -4.18 3.60
C TYR A 59 11.23 -4.76 3.25
N PHE A 60 11.37 -5.32 2.04
CA PHE A 60 12.66 -5.86 1.60
C PHE A 60 13.65 -4.75 1.25
N GLY A 61 14.92 -4.94 1.60
CA GLY A 61 15.93 -3.89 1.49
C GLY A 61 16.21 -3.44 0.06
N ASP A 62 16.19 -4.36 -0.91
CA ASP A 62 16.33 -4.04 -2.33
C ASP A 62 15.18 -3.15 -2.83
N LYS A 63 13.95 -3.45 -2.42
CA LYS A 63 12.76 -2.68 -2.77
C LYS A 63 12.72 -1.34 -2.04
N TRP A 64 13.23 -1.29 -0.81
CA TRP A 64 13.38 -0.04 -0.06
C TRP A 64 14.40 0.90 -0.74
N ILE A 65 15.53 0.38 -1.20
CA ILE A 65 16.52 1.17 -1.98
C ILE A 65 15.86 1.73 -3.25
N GLU A 66 15.09 0.91 -3.95
CA GLU A 66 14.36 1.35 -5.14
C GLU A 66 13.33 2.44 -4.82
N PHE A 67 12.61 2.31 -3.69
CA PHE A 67 11.70 3.36 -3.21
C PHE A 67 12.44 4.67 -2.87
N HIS A 68 13.65 4.61 -2.33
CA HIS A 68 14.48 5.81 -2.14
C HIS A 68 14.86 6.48 -3.47
N SER A 69 15.19 5.67 -4.50
CA SER A 69 15.38 6.19 -5.87
C SER A 69 14.10 6.85 -6.39
N PHE A 70 12.94 6.25 -6.10
CA PHE A 70 11.63 6.78 -6.49
C PHE A 70 11.39 8.15 -5.90
N LEU A 71 11.54 8.29 -4.58
CA LEU A 71 11.35 9.58 -3.89
C LEU A 71 12.32 10.64 -4.39
N SER A 72 13.59 10.27 -4.60
CA SER A 72 14.61 11.19 -5.11
C SER A 72 14.21 11.81 -6.46
N ASN A 73 13.70 10.99 -7.37
CA ASN A 73 13.22 11.45 -8.67
C ASN A 73 11.88 12.19 -8.55
N ARG A 74 10.94 11.67 -7.75
CA ARG A 74 9.60 12.24 -7.52
C ARG A 74 9.65 13.67 -7.00
N PHE A 75 10.68 14.03 -6.24
CA PHE A 75 10.88 15.36 -5.69
C PHE A 75 11.96 16.19 -6.41
N ALA A 76 12.46 15.70 -7.54
CA ALA A 76 13.46 16.41 -8.34
C ALA A 76 12.94 17.80 -8.76
N PRO A 77 13.76 18.86 -8.66
CA PRO A 77 13.35 20.23 -9.00
C PRO A 77 12.81 20.37 -10.42
N SER A 78 13.40 19.66 -11.39
CA SER A 78 13.02 19.67 -12.81
C SER A 78 11.59 19.19 -13.07
N LEU A 79 11.03 18.39 -12.16
CA LEU A 79 9.65 17.90 -12.28
C LEU A 79 8.61 18.76 -11.57
N LYS A 80 9.01 19.64 -10.63
CA LYS A 80 8.05 20.43 -9.84
C LYS A 80 7.16 21.34 -10.68
N THR A 81 7.63 21.79 -11.84
CA THR A 81 6.88 22.64 -12.77
C THR A 81 5.99 21.85 -13.72
N LYS A 82 6.27 20.55 -13.93
CA LYS A 82 5.56 19.67 -14.87
C LYS A 82 4.51 18.78 -14.17
N GLN A 83 4.62 18.61 -12.85
CA GLN A 83 3.73 17.76 -12.08
C GLN A 83 2.33 18.34 -11.99
N THR A 84 1.34 17.52 -12.34
CA THR A 84 -0.06 17.81 -12.05
C THR A 84 -0.39 17.45 -10.60
N THR A 85 -1.20 18.26 -9.94
CA THR A 85 -1.73 17.93 -8.61
C THR A 85 -2.64 16.73 -8.73
N ARG A 86 -2.20 15.55 -8.26
CA ARG A 86 -3.04 14.36 -8.17
C ARG A 86 -3.89 14.39 -6.89
N PRO A 87 -5.13 13.87 -6.94
CA PRO A 87 -5.92 13.68 -5.74
C PRO A 87 -5.21 12.68 -4.82
N LYS A 88 -5.26 12.94 -3.50
CA LYS A 88 -4.77 12.00 -2.48
C LYS A 88 -5.50 10.67 -2.62
N SER A 89 -4.74 9.58 -2.63
CA SER A 89 -5.25 8.21 -2.72
C SER A 89 -5.28 7.51 -1.37
N VAL A 90 -4.57 8.02 -0.37
CA VAL A 90 -4.47 7.49 1.00
C VAL A 90 -5.09 8.48 1.99
N LEU A 91 -5.78 7.96 3.01
CA LEU A 91 -6.39 8.76 4.07
C LEU A 91 -5.34 9.49 4.92
N ASN A 92 -5.68 10.69 5.42
CA ASN A 92 -4.76 11.57 6.18
C ASN A 92 -4.37 11.00 7.56
N ARG A 93 -5.06 9.97 8.05
CA ARG A 93 -4.67 9.26 9.27
C ARG A 93 -3.41 8.41 9.10
N TYR A 94 -3.02 8.11 7.87
CA TYR A 94 -1.82 7.35 7.57
C TYR A 94 -0.67 8.31 7.22
N PRO A 95 0.59 7.94 7.51
CA PRO A 95 1.72 8.76 7.14
C PRO A 95 1.76 9.04 5.63
N SER A 96 2.08 10.28 5.26
CA SER A 96 2.19 10.79 3.90
C SER A 96 3.09 9.95 3.00
N TRP A 97 4.13 9.30 3.55
CA TRP A 97 4.99 8.41 2.76
C TRP A 97 4.21 7.24 2.13
N MET A 98 3.08 6.83 2.73
CA MET A 98 2.23 5.77 2.18
C MET A 98 1.61 6.16 0.84
N GLU A 99 1.31 7.44 0.60
CA GLU A 99 0.83 7.91 -0.71
C GLU A 99 1.86 7.60 -1.79
N TYR A 100 3.11 8.00 -1.57
CA TYR A 100 4.19 7.76 -2.51
C TYR A 100 4.53 6.27 -2.64
N MET A 101 4.44 5.51 -1.55
CA MET A 101 4.62 4.06 -1.62
C MET A 101 3.50 3.41 -2.44
N LEU A 102 2.26 3.89 -2.32
CA LEU A 102 1.15 3.41 -3.13
C LEU A 102 1.34 3.76 -4.62
N GLU A 103 1.80 4.97 -4.95
CA GLU A 103 2.19 5.35 -6.31
C GLU A 103 3.26 4.39 -6.86
N PHE A 104 4.31 4.15 -6.09
CA PHE A 104 5.41 3.26 -6.46
C PHE A 104 4.95 1.81 -6.67
N ILE A 105 4.14 1.28 -5.75
CA ILE A 105 3.52 -0.05 -5.83
C ILE A 105 2.71 -0.19 -7.13
N ARG A 106 1.88 0.81 -7.45
CA ARG A 106 1.02 0.80 -8.63
C ARG A 106 1.83 0.96 -9.93
N ALA A 107 2.88 1.77 -9.94
CA ALA A 107 3.74 1.95 -11.10
C ALA A 107 4.57 0.70 -11.42
N ARG A 108 5.09 0.01 -10.40
CA ARG A 108 5.90 -1.22 -10.55
C ARG A 108 5.08 -2.51 -10.55
N GLY A 109 3.81 -2.44 -10.16
CA GLY A 109 2.96 -3.62 -9.98
C GLY A 109 3.49 -4.51 -8.86
N TYR A 110 3.92 -3.92 -7.75
CA TYR A 110 4.39 -4.64 -6.58
C TYR A 110 3.24 -5.03 -5.65
N TYR A 111 3.50 -5.98 -4.76
CA TYR A 111 2.52 -6.46 -3.79
C TYR A 111 3.19 -6.69 -2.44
N LEU A 112 2.44 -6.49 -1.36
CA LEU A 112 2.80 -6.99 -0.04
C LEU A 112 2.07 -8.32 0.20
N LEU A 113 2.74 -9.26 0.86
CA LEU A 113 2.12 -10.48 1.37
C LEU A 113 1.38 -10.16 2.67
N TYR A 114 0.10 -10.49 2.74
CA TYR A 114 -0.73 -10.32 3.93
C TYR A 114 -1.13 -11.68 4.50
N PRO A 115 -0.58 -12.05 5.66
CA PRO A 115 -1.11 -13.14 6.46
C PRO A 115 -2.41 -12.73 7.15
N ALA A 116 -3.45 -13.53 6.94
CA ALA A 116 -4.80 -13.33 7.42
C ALA A 116 -5.16 -14.30 8.56
N PHE A 117 -4.17 -14.75 9.35
CA PHE A 117 -4.40 -15.63 10.52
C PHE A 117 -5.46 -15.08 11.48
N ALA A 118 -5.55 -13.76 11.60
CA ALA A 118 -6.53 -13.11 12.47
C ALA A 118 -7.98 -13.33 12.03
N ALA A 119 -8.23 -13.66 10.77
CA ALA A 119 -9.56 -13.91 10.24
C ALA A 119 -10.04 -15.36 10.46
N GLU A 120 -9.12 -16.33 10.51
CA GLU A 120 -9.44 -17.76 10.65
C GLU A 120 -9.14 -18.30 12.05
N ASP A 121 -7.93 -18.05 12.55
CA ASP A 121 -7.41 -18.63 13.80
C ASP A 121 -7.45 -17.65 14.98
N GLY A 122 -7.88 -16.40 14.74
CA GLY A 122 -8.09 -15.38 15.78
C GLY A 122 -6.82 -14.81 16.40
N PHE A 123 -5.64 -15.02 15.79
CA PHE A 123 -4.38 -14.43 16.25
C PHE A 123 -3.70 -13.56 15.18
N SER A 124 -2.93 -12.57 15.62
CA SER A 124 -2.10 -11.72 14.75
C SER A 124 -0.60 -11.99 14.96
N LEU A 125 0.23 -11.66 13.94
CA LEU A 125 1.69 -11.71 14.06
C LEU A 125 2.24 -10.52 14.86
N ALA A 126 1.55 -9.38 14.80
CA ALA A 126 1.82 -8.19 15.60
C ALA A 126 0.50 -7.58 16.10
N THR A 127 0.51 -7.06 17.33
CA THR A 127 -0.59 -6.26 17.87
C THR A 127 -0.27 -4.80 17.57
N VAL A 128 -1.24 -4.12 16.97
CA VAL A 128 -1.22 -2.66 16.82
C VAL A 128 -2.08 -2.10 17.94
N HIS A 129 -1.45 -1.26 18.73
CA HIS A 129 -1.98 -0.63 19.93
C HIS A 129 -2.54 0.75 19.56
N ASN A 130 -3.78 1.04 19.91
CA ASN A 130 -4.43 2.30 19.54
C ASN A 130 -4.52 3.30 20.70
N GLU A 131 -4.09 2.93 21.91
CA GLU A 131 -4.25 3.77 23.11
C GLU A 131 -3.49 5.10 23.05
N LEU A 132 -2.49 5.22 22.17
CA LEU A 132 -1.70 6.43 21.93
C LEU A 132 -1.71 6.83 20.44
N PHE A 133 -2.78 6.52 19.71
CA PHE A 133 -2.87 6.94 18.32
C PHE A 133 -2.76 8.46 18.19
N GLN A 134 -1.90 8.90 17.28
CA GLN A 134 -1.73 10.29 16.90
C GLN A 134 -1.87 10.40 15.39
N ILE A 135 -2.58 11.42 14.94
CA ILE A 135 -2.60 11.78 13.52
C ILE A 135 -1.16 12.14 13.13
N PRO A 136 -0.68 11.68 11.96
CA PRO A 136 0.64 12.05 11.47
C PRO A 136 0.85 13.56 11.45
N GLU A 137 2.04 14.01 11.85
CA GLU A 137 2.37 15.43 12.08
C GLU A 137 2.12 16.31 10.84
N GLU A 138 2.29 15.74 9.65
CA GLU A 138 2.05 16.40 8.36
C GLU A 138 0.57 16.72 8.09
N HIS A 139 -0.33 16.07 8.83
CA HIS A 139 -1.78 16.19 8.73
C HIS A 139 -2.39 16.87 9.95
N ALA A 140 -1.62 17.04 11.02
CA ALA A 140 -1.99 17.93 12.12
C ALA A 140 -1.98 19.37 11.58
N SER A 141 -3.17 19.93 11.30
CA SER A 141 -3.31 21.36 11.07
C SER A 141 -2.69 22.12 12.26
N THR A 142 -2.00 23.23 11.98
CA THR A 142 -1.36 24.11 12.98
C THR A 142 -2.38 24.86 13.84
N GLU A 143 -3.42 24.18 14.31
CA GLU A 143 -4.42 24.72 15.22
C GLU A 143 -4.21 24.07 16.59
N GLU A 144 -3.44 24.77 17.43
CA GLU A 144 -3.83 24.91 18.84
C GLU A 144 -5.27 25.48 18.87
N ALA A 145 -6.27 24.63 18.61
CA ALA A 145 -7.66 25.03 18.50
C ALA A 145 -8.25 25.20 19.91
N GLU A 146 -8.55 26.45 20.25
CA GLU A 146 -9.49 26.81 21.30
C GLU A 146 -10.83 26.05 21.16
N PRO A 147 -11.62 25.91 22.25
CA PRO A 147 -12.85 25.13 22.24
C PRO A 147 -13.84 25.63 21.16
N PRO A 148 -14.53 24.72 20.46
CA PRO A 148 -15.30 25.10 19.27
C PRO A 148 -16.55 25.89 19.65
N GLU A 149 -16.59 27.18 19.28
CA GLU A 149 -17.86 27.87 19.09
C GLU A 149 -18.41 27.47 17.71
N LEU A 150 -19.61 26.89 17.71
CA LEU A 150 -20.38 26.60 16.51
C LEU A 150 -20.68 27.90 15.75
N SER A 151 -19.97 28.15 14.66
CA SER A 151 -20.41 29.09 13.62
C SER A 151 -20.73 28.33 12.34
N GLN A 152 -22.02 28.22 12.06
CA GLN A 152 -22.54 28.01 10.70
C GLN A 152 -22.02 29.15 9.83
N ASN A 153 -21.34 28.87 8.71
CA ASN A 153 -21.42 29.68 7.48
C ASN A 153 -20.71 29.02 6.28
N GLU A 154 -21.50 28.89 5.22
CA GLU A 154 -21.23 29.16 3.80
C GLU A 154 -19.92 28.66 3.14
N ILE A 155 -20.11 27.66 2.27
CA ILE A 155 -19.12 27.09 1.34
C ILE A 155 -18.68 28.17 0.33
N HIS A 156 -17.37 28.47 0.29
CA HIS A 156 -16.80 29.47 -0.61
C HIS A 156 -15.68 28.96 -1.53
N ASP A 157 -15.66 27.67 -1.89
CA ASP A 157 -14.79 27.18 -2.96
C ASP A 157 -15.36 25.95 -3.69
N PRO A 158 -15.71 26.05 -4.99
CA PRO A 158 -16.14 24.91 -5.80
C PRO A 158 -14.99 23.95 -6.22
N GLN A 159 -13.74 24.19 -5.81
CA GLN A 159 -12.59 23.28 -6.03
C GLN A 159 -12.08 22.58 -4.76
N ALA A 160 -12.69 22.80 -3.59
CA ALA A 160 -12.36 22.05 -2.39
C ALA A 160 -12.78 20.58 -2.57
N THR A 161 -11.80 19.71 -2.82
CA THR A 161 -12.04 18.27 -2.90
C THR A 161 -12.31 17.77 -1.48
N LEU A 162 -13.54 17.36 -1.22
CA LEU A 162 -14.03 16.86 0.05
C LEU A 162 -13.43 15.48 0.36
N ILE A 163 -12.21 15.46 0.88
CA ILE A 163 -11.83 14.52 1.94
C ILE A 163 -11.39 15.40 3.11
N ASP A 164 -12.37 16.08 3.69
CA ASP A 164 -12.24 16.75 4.98
C ASP A 164 -12.26 15.65 6.06
N ASP A 165 -11.10 15.04 6.28
CA ASP A 165 -10.86 14.04 7.33
C ASP A 165 -10.50 14.72 8.66
N SER A 166 -10.88 15.99 8.84
CA SER A 166 -10.60 16.78 10.05
C SER A 166 -11.35 16.27 11.29
N SER A 167 -12.33 15.36 11.11
CA SER A 167 -12.87 14.56 12.20
C SER A 167 -12.18 13.20 12.27
N TYR A 168 -11.15 13.08 13.11
CA TYR A 168 -10.69 11.77 13.60
C TYR A 168 -11.92 10.97 14.07
N ASP A 169 -12.24 9.89 13.36
CA ASP A 169 -13.30 8.97 13.74
C ASP A 169 -12.65 7.69 14.29
N PRO A 170 -12.70 7.47 15.62
CA PRO A 170 -12.12 6.30 16.26
C PRO A 170 -12.73 4.98 15.78
N ARG A 171 -13.86 5.00 15.05
CA ARG A 171 -14.43 3.80 14.43
C ARG A 171 -13.54 3.18 13.36
N PHE A 172 -12.60 3.95 12.78
CA PHE A 172 -11.68 3.42 11.77
C PHE A 172 -10.39 2.86 12.37
N GLU A 173 -10.19 2.87 13.69
CA GLU A 173 -9.01 2.25 14.29
C GLU A 173 -8.90 0.77 13.93
N SER A 174 -7.68 0.32 13.65
CA SER A 174 -7.47 -1.10 13.39
C SER A 174 -7.82 -1.85 14.65
N ALA A 175 -8.73 -2.82 14.56
CA ALA A 175 -9.16 -3.55 15.74
C ALA A 175 -7.95 -4.23 16.38
N GLU A 176 -7.73 -4.00 17.68
CA GLU A 176 -6.65 -4.64 18.41
C GLU A 176 -6.82 -6.15 18.35
N LYS A 177 -5.87 -6.81 17.72
CA LYS A 177 -5.84 -8.28 17.60
C LYS A 177 -4.78 -8.80 18.55
N ALA A 178 -5.18 -9.75 19.38
CA ALA A 178 -4.25 -10.41 20.28
C ALA A 178 -3.14 -11.10 19.49
N VAL A 179 -1.90 -10.81 19.87
CA VAL A 179 -0.77 -11.63 19.46
C VAL A 179 -0.95 -13.03 20.04
N SER A 180 -0.60 -14.05 19.26
CA SER A 180 -0.64 -15.43 19.73
C SER A 180 0.16 -15.57 21.03
N GLU A 181 -0.49 -16.07 22.10
CA GLU A 181 0.10 -16.23 23.44
C GLU A 181 1.39 -17.08 23.43
N SER A 182 1.61 -17.84 22.35
CA SER A 182 2.84 -18.59 22.09
C SER A 182 3.24 -18.48 20.63
N LEU A 183 3.83 -17.36 20.22
CA LEU A 183 4.58 -17.25 18.95
C LEU A 183 5.89 -18.07 18.98
N SER A 184 5.83 -19.34 19.41
CA SER A 184 6.95 -20.24 19.13
C SER A 184 6.98 -20.49 17.64
N MET A 185 8.18 -20.57 17.06
CA MET A 185 8.36 -20.94 15.65
C MET A 185 7.62 -22.24 15.33
N SER A 186 7.45 -23.14 16.31
CA SER A 186 6.68 -24.38 16.19
C SER A 186 5.19 -24.14 15.93
N ASN A 187 4.56 -23.14 16.56
CA ASN A 187 3.14 -22.85 16.34
C ASN A 187 2.92 -22.21 14.98
N LEU A 188 3.82 -21.31 14.56
CA LEU A 188 3.81 -20.81 13.20
C LEU A 188 4.00 -21.97 12.22
N LEU A 189 5.03 -22.79 12.37
CA LEU A 189 5.25 -23.97 11.51
C LEU A 189 4.09 -24.97 11.54
N SER A 190 3.34 -25.08 12.63
CA SER A 190 2.14 -25.92 12.70
C SER A 190 0.98 -25.40 11.85
N ALA A 191 0.87 -24.07 11.71
CA ALA A 191 -0.09 -23.47 10.78
C ALA A 191 0.32 -23.70 9.31
N PHE A 192 1.60 -24.04 9.04
CA PHE A 192 2.14 -24.30 7.72
C PHE A 192 2.31 -25.81 7.49
N PRO A 193 1.30 -26.51 6.93
CA PRO A 193 1.28 -27.98 6.80
C PRO A 193 2.31 -28.51 5.77
N GLY A 194 3.61 -28.45 6.08
CA GLY A 194 4.69 -29.06 5.31
C GLY A 194 4.92 -28.56 3.88
N HIS A 195 4.02 -27.73 3.33
CA HIS A 195 4.08 -27.20 1.97
C HIS A 195 3.69 -25.73 1.97
N LEU A 196 4.60 -24.89 1.44
CA LEU A 196 4.34 -23.47 1.23
C LEU A 196 3.60 -23.30 -0.11
N PRO A 197 2.53 -22.47 -0.17
CA PRO A 197 1.85 -22.15 -1.41
C PRO A 197 2.80 -21.38 -2.31
N ARG A 198 2.64 -21.55 -3.63
CA ARG A 198 3.37 -20.73 -4.59
C ARG A 198 2.78 -19.32 -4.57
N LEU A 199 3.63 -18.29 -4.62
CA LEU A 199 3.16 -16.89 -4.68
C LEU A 199 2.19 -16.65 -5.84
N SER A 200 2.43 -17.28 -6.99
CA SER A 200 1.56 -17.18 -8.17
C SER A 200 0.19 -17.85 -8.02
N SER A 201 0.00 -18.67 -6.99
CA SER A 201 -1.30 -19.30 -6.67
C SER A 201 -2.12 -18.52 -5.66
N LEU A 202 -1.57 -17.47 -5.06
CA LEU A 202 -2.26 -16.66 -4.07
C LEU A 202 -3.26 -15.71 -4.73
N SER A 203 -4.36 -15.43 -4.04
CA SER A 203 -5.29 -14.37 -4.45
C SER A 203 -4.58 -13.01 -4.41
N ILE A 204 -4.71 -12.23 -5.48
CA ILE A 204 -4.12 -10.91 -5.58
C ILE A 204 -5.22 -9.86 -5.55
N LEU A 205 -5.05 -8.87 -4.68
CA LEU A 205 -5.95 -7.74 -4.54
C LEU A 205 -5.36 -6.49 -5.21
N SER A 206 -6.23 -5.76 -5.91
CA SER A 206 -5.94 -4.44 -6.47
C SER A 206 -5.64 -3.42 -5.36
N PRO A 207 -5.20 -2.20 -5.69
CA PRO A 207 -4.93 -1.17 -4.68
C PRO A 207 -6.18 -0.83 -3.85
N SER A 208 -7.37 -0.92 -4.46
CA SER A 208 -8.67 -0.72 -3.79
C SER A 208 -9.18 -1.94 -3.01
N GLY A 209 -8.39 -3.02 -2.93
CA GLY A 209 -8.76 -4.26 -2.23
C GLY A 209 -9.73 -5.15 -3.01
N ALA A 210 -9.96 -4.91 -4.30
CA ALA A 210 -10.82 -5.74 -5.13
C ALA A 210 -10.06 -6.98 -5.65
N LYS A 211 -10.72 -8.14 -5.65
CA LYS A 211 -10.20 -9.37 -6.27
C LYS A 211 -10.37 -9.25 -7.78
N ASN A 212 -9.27 -9.04 -8.50
CA ASN A 212 -9.25 -8.94 -9.96
C ASN A 212 -8.50 -10.12 -10.56
N GLY A 213 -8.77 -10.43 -11.83
CA GLY A 213 -7.98 -11.42 -12.56
C GLY A 213 -6.52 -10.96 -12.73
N PRO A 214 -5.58 -11.89 -12.95
CA PRO A 214 -4.19 -11.54 -13.19
C PRO A 214 -4.02 -10.62 -14.41
N ASP A 215 -4.80 -10.85 -15.47
CA ASP A 215 -4.74 -10.04 -16.70
C ASP A 215 -5.25 -8.61 -16.46
N ASP A 216 -6.33 -8.45 -15.70
CA ASP A 216 -6.87 -7.13 -15.34
C ASP A 216 -5.88 -6.31 -14.53
N LEU A 217 -5.14 -6.98 -13.65
CA LEU A 217 -4.14 -6.36 -12.79
C LEU A 217 -2.90 -5.91 -13.56
N ILE A 218 -2.45 -6.74 -14.51
CA ILE A 218 -1.36 -6.38 -15.44
C ILE A 218 -1.79 -5.17 -16.27
N ASN A 219 -2.98 -5.22 -16.88
CA ASN A 219 -3.51 -4.12 -17.68
C ASN A 219 -3.68 -2.83 -16.86
N SER A 220 -4.15 -2.95 -15.61
CA SER A 220 -4.30 -1.82 -14.69
C SER A 220 -2.94 -1.21 -14.34
N THR A 221 -1.94 -2.04 -14.08
CA THR A 221 -0.55 -1.61 -13.80
C THR A 221 0.04 -0.90 -15.02
N GLU A 222 -0.08 -1.47 -16.22
CA GLU A 222 0.44 -0.84 -17.45
C GLU A 222 -0.26 0.47 -17.78
N SER A 223 -1.58 0.54 -17.59
CA SER A 223 -2.35 1.77 -17.77
C SER A 223 -1.94 2.85 -16.77
N TYR A 224 -1.79 2.48 -15.49
CA TYR A 224 -1.32 3.39 -14.45
C TYR A 224 0.10 3.86 -14.70
N LEU A 225 1.01 2.99 -15.14
CA LEU A 225 2.38 3.35 -15.47
C LEU A 225 2.44 4.40 -16.59
N LYS A 226 1.61 4.25 -17.62
CA LYS A 226 1.53 5.23 -18.71
C LYS A 226 1.04 6.59 -18.22
N SER A 227 -0.05 6.64 -17.44
CA SER A 227 -0.55 7.90 -16.89
C SER A 227 0.42 8.51 -15.89
N PHE A 228 1.08 7.69 -15.07
CA PHE A 228 2.10 8.14 -14.11
C PHE A 228 3.27 8.83 -14.82
N ARG A 229 3.81 8.22 -15.89
CA ARG A 229 4.92 8.82 -16.65
C ARG A 229 4.57 10.17 -17.24
N LEU A 230 3.35 10.33 -17.75
CA LEU A 230 2.86 11.60 -18.32
C LEU A 230 2.60 12.66 -17.24
N GLU A 231 1.92 12.31 -16.16
CA GLU A 231 1.42 13.28 -15.18
C GLU A 231 2.42 13.62 -14.06
N VAL A 232 3.24 12.64 -13.67
CA VAL A 232 4.17 12.73 -12.53
C VAL A 232 5.62 12.58 -13.00
N GLY A 233 5.86 11.66 -13.94
CA GLY A 233 7.17 11.33 -14.48
C GLY A 233 7.79 12.41 -15.37
N GLY A 234 6.98 13.36 -15.86
CA GLY A 234 7.42 14.42 -16.76
C GLY A 234 7.82 13.94 -18.17
N CYS A 235 7.38 12.73 -18.56
CA CYS A 235 7.62 12.18 -19.88
C CYS A 235 6.60 12.69 -20.89
N ASP A 236 7.06 12.97 -22.10
CA ASP A 236 6.23 13.36 -23.24
C ASP A 236 6.46 12.39 -24.42
N SER A 237 5.69 12.51 -25.49
CA SER A 237 5.80 11.63 -26.67
C SER A 237 7.16 11.65 -27.38
N GLU A 238 8.02 12.60 -27.05
CA GLU A 238 9.37 12.77 -27.64
C GLU A 238 10.51 12.24 -26.76
N HIS A 239 10.26 12.06 -25.46
CA HIS A 239 11.28 11.64 -24.49
C HIS A 239 10.87 10.31 -23.89
N ASP A 240 11.47 9.24 -24.39
CA ASP A 240 11.32 7.93 -23.78
C ASP A 240 12.11 7.88 -22.47
N PRO A 241 11.56 7.26 -21.41
CA PRO A 241 12.28 7.06 -20.17
C PRO A 241 13.48 6.12 -20.40
N PRO A 242 14.53 6.23 -19.59
CA PRO A 242 15.69 5.34 -19.70
C PRO A 242 15.30 3.88 -19.44
N ASP A 243 16.16 2.96 -19.88
CA ASP A 243 15.97 1.53 -19.64
C ASP A 243 15.90 1.19 -18.15
N LEU A 244 15.14 0.15 -17.83
CA LEU A 244 15.00 -0.34 -16.47
C LEU A 244 16.35 -0.85 -15.94
N VAL A 245 16.85 -0.20 -14.90
CA VAL A 245 18.02 -0.61 -14.15
C VAL A 245 17.58 -1.14 -12.78
N PRO A 246 18.05 -2.34 -12.34
CA PRO A 246 17.72 -2.85 -11.02
C PRO A 246 18.08 -1.86 -9.90
N LEU A 247 17.25 -1.80 -8.85
CA LEU A 247 17.41 -0.90 -7.69
C LEU A 247 17.27 0.59 -8.00
N SER A 248 16.92 0.95 -9.25
CA SER A 248 16.66 2.31 -9.67
C SER A 248 15.26 2.43 -10.25
N THR A 249 14.70 3.63 -10.16
CA THR A 249 13.42 4.00 -10.75
C THR A 249 13.54 5.08 -11.80
N ASN A 250 14.72 5.27 -12.39
CA ASN A 250 14.92 6.29 -13.42
C ASN A 250 14.03 6.05 -14.64
N ASP A 251 13.73 4.80 -14.96
CA ASP A 251 12.80 4.37 -16.01
C ASP A 251 11.34 4.81 -15.78
N LEU A 252 11.01 5.35 -14.61
CA LEU A 252 9.69 5.92 -14.32
C LEU A 252 9.60 7.43 -14.60
N PHE A 253 10.73 8.09 -14.86
CA PHE A 253 10.83 9.54 -14.96
C PHE A 253 11.64 9.97 -16.18
N CYS A 254 11.29 11.12 -16.76
CA CYS A 254 12.04 11.77 -17.82
C CYS A 254 12.60 13.08 -17.27
N LEU A 255 13.71 12.96 -16.53
CA LEU A 255 14.41 14.11 -15.97
C LEU A 255 15.21 14.79 -17.08
N GLU A 256 15.12 16.11 -17.16
CA GLU A 256 16.08 16.88 -17.97
C GLU A 256 17.46 16.69 -17.32
N ASP A 257 18.45 16.28 -18.12
CA ASP A 257 19.83 16.25 -17.64
C ASP A 257 20.20 17.67 -17.23
N ASP A 258 20.52 17.87 -15.96
CA ASP A 258 21.20 19.09 -15.51
C ASP A 258 22.56 19.11 -16.20
N GLU A 259 22.64 19.68 -17.41
CA GLU A 259 23.90 20.02 -18.05
C GLU A 259 24.73 20.82 -17.04
N LYS A 260 25.83 20.23 -16.62
CA LYS A 260 26.79 20.83 -15.70
C LYS A 260 28.12 21.06 -16.39
#